data_AF-A0A8D0FYS5-F1
#
_entry.id   AF-A0A8D0FYS5-F1
#
_cell.length_a   1.000
_cell.length_b   1.000
_cell.length_c   1.000
_cell.angle_alpha   90.00
_cell.angle_beta   90.00
_cell.angle_gamma   90.00
#
_symmetry.space_group_name_H-M   'P 1'
#
loop_
_entity.id
_entity.type
_entity.pdbx_description
1 polymer ?
#
loop_
_entity_poly.entity_id
_entity_poly.type
_entity_poly.pdbx_seq_one_letter_code
_entity_poly.pdbx_strand_id
1 'polypeptide(L)'
;MVWEQNCTVIAMMTQEVEGEKIKCQRYWPDVLNKTTMINDRLRDHYWATLLLCSLCEVRHISHLNFIAWPDHDTPSQPDDLLTFISYMRHVHKSGPIVTHCSAGIGRSGTLICIDVVLGLISRDLDVSTPEDGLSCAF
;
A
#
# COMPACT_ATOMS: atom_id res chain seq x y z
N MET A 1 -14.44 9.09 -1.03
CA MET A 1 -13.87 7.77 -1.42
C MET A 1 -13.65 6.83 -0.24
N VAL A 2 -12.59 7.00 0.58
CA VAL A 2 -12.21 6.02 1.66
C VAL A 2 -13.39 5.70 2.58
N TRP A 3 -14.12 6.73 3.02
CA TRP A 3 -15.33 6.57 3.84
C TRP A 3 -16.47 5.85 3.11
N GLU A 4 -16.83 6.33 1.93
CA GLU A 4 -17.98 5.84 1.15
C GLU A 4 -17.82 4.38 0.72
N GLN A 5 -16.60 3.98 0.35
CA GLN A 5 -16.28 2.63 -0.08
C GLN A 5 -15.99 1.69 1.09
N ASN A 6 -16.12 2.17 2.33
CA ASN A 6 -15.85 1.42 3.55
C ASN A 6 -14.46 0.77 3.56
N CYS A 7 -13.45 1.49 3.07
CA CYS A 7 -12.07 1.02 3.08
C CYS A 7 -11.53 1.06 4.51
N THR A 8 -10.80 0.03 4.94
CA THR A 8 -10.12 0.02 6.25
C THR A 8 -8.61 0.01 6.14
N VAL A 9 -8.05 -0.13 4.92
CA VAL A 9 -6.62 -0.18 4.68
C VAL A 9 -6.26 0.71 3.50
N ILE A 10 -5.19 1.50 3.65
CA ILE A 10 -4.53 2.25 2.58
C ILE A 10 -3.10 1.75 2.46
N ALA A 11 -2.70 1.29 1.28
CA ALA A 11 -1.33 0.94 0.92
C ALA A 11 -0.73 2.03 0.02
N MET A 12 0.09 2.89 0.62
CA MET A 12 0.85 3.94 -0.06
C MET A 12 2.24 3.41 -0.43
N MET A 13 2.53 3.31 -1.72
CA MET A 13 3.76 2.72 -2.25
C MET A 13 4.71 3.79 -2.81
N THR A 14 4.81 4.95 -2.15
CA THR A 14 5.65 6.07 -2.58
C THR A 14 6.01 6.97 -1.41
N GLN A 15 7.15 7.66 -1.51
CA GLN A 15 7.41 8.81 -0.66
C GLN A 15 6.59 10.03 -1.12
N GLU A 16 6.43 11.03 -0.25
CA GLU A 16 5.82 12.31 -0.63
C GLU A 16 6.67 13.03 -1.69
N VAL A 17 7.99 12.97 -1.52
CA VAL A 17 9.00 13.57 -2.39
C VAL A 17 10.09 12.55 -2.68
N GLU A 18 10.50 12.43 -3.93
CA GLU A 18 11.62 11.60 -4.35
C GLU A 18 12.56 12.44 -5.22
N GLY A 19 13.80 12.62 -4.73
CA GLY A 19 14.72 13.62 -5.27
C GLY A 19 14.14 15.03 -5.11
N GLU A 20 13.96 15.75 -6.23
CA GLU A 20 13.36 17.09 -6.25
C GLU A 20 11.88 17.09 -6.70
N LYS A 21 11.31 15.91 -6.94
CA LYS A 21 9.95 15.79 -7.50
C LYS A 21 8.96 15.37 -6.42
N ILE A 22 7.87 16.13 -6.33
CA ILE A 22 6.71 15.75 -5.52
C ILE A 22 6.02 14.56 -6.22
N LYS A 23 5.81 13.48 -5.47
CA LYS A 23 5.15 12.25 -5.93
C LYS A 23 3.74 12.12 -5.38
N CYS A 24 3.53 12.53 -4.13
CA CYS A 24 2.23 12.48 -3.46
C CYS A 24 2.13 13.62 -2.44
N GLN A 25 1.08 14.43 -2.53
CA GLN A 25 0.79 15.41 -1.49
C GLN A 25 0.32 14.68 -0.24
N ARG A 26 0.88 15.04 0.92
CA ARG A 26 0.41 14.49 2.18
C ARG A 26 -1.05 14.83 2.45
N TYR A 27 -1.84 13.79 2.73
CA TYR A 27 -3.28 13.87 2.99
C TYR A 27 -3.66 13.38 4.40
N TRP A 28 -2.68 13.12 5.26
CA TRP A 28 -2.86 12.76 6.67
C TRP A 28 -2.20 13.79 7.60
N PRO A 29 -2.71 13.97 8.83
CA PRO A 29 -2.27 15.04 9.71
C PRO A 29 -0.84 14.86 10.25
N ASP A 30 -0.15 15.98 10.53
CA ASP A 30 1.13 16.03 11.26
C ASP A 30 1.00 15.71 12.74
N VAL A 31 -0.15 16.05 13.33
CA VAL A 31 -0.30 16.16 14.77
C VAL A 31 -1.08 14.97 15.34
N LEU A 32 -0.43 14.24 16.23
CA LEU A 32 -0.88 13.00 16.90
C LEU A 32 -2.21 13.09 17.66
N ASN A 33 -2.77 14.28 17.90
CA ASN A 33 -3.83 14.45 18.90
C ASN A 33 -5.25 14.05 18.45
N LYS A 34 -5.47 13.71 17.18
CA LYS A 34 -6.76 13.15 16.69
C LYS A 34 -6.62 11.76 16.06
N THR A 35 -5.39 11.28 15.90
CA THR A 35 -5.07 10.11 15.12
C THR A 35 -4.03 9.31 15.88
N THR A 36 -4.35 8.10 16.33
CA THR A 36 -3.38 7.22 16.98
C THR A 36 -2.44 6.66 15.93
N MET A 37 -1.48 7.47 15.50
CA MET A 37 -0.34 7.02 14.70
C MET A 37 0.51 6.08 15.57
N ILE A 38 0.28 4.77 15.46
CA ILE A 38 1.24 3.79 15.97
C ILE A 38 2.36 3.71 14.93
N ASN A 39 3.30 4.66 15.00
CA ASN A 39 4.50 4.68 14.18
C ASN A 39 5.45 3.59 14.67
N ASP A 40 5.24 2.36 14.24
CA ASP A 40 6.25 1.31 14.40
C ASP A 40 7.21 1.41 13.20
N ARG A 41 8.36 2.06 13.39
CA ARG A 41 9.40 2.10 12.36
C ARG A 41 10.13 0.76 12.35
N LEU A 42 9.69 -0.17 11.52
CA LEU A 42 10.48 -1.37 11.21
C LEU A 42 11.16 -1.14 9.86
N ARG A 43 12.50 -1.02 9.84
CA ARG A 43 13.37 -1.09 8.63
C ARG A 43 12.76 -0.44 7.38
N ASP A 44 12.66 0.90 7.36
CA ASP A 44 12.16 1.65 6.19
C ASP A 44 10.67 1.47 5.82
N HIS A 45 9.86 0.97 6.76
CA HIS A 45 8.41 0.99 6.65
C HIS A 45 7.80 1.95 7.65
N TYR A 46 6.74 2.64 7.22
CA TYR A 46 5.90 3.42 8.11
C TYR A 46 4.51 2.79 8.16
N TRP A 47 4.08 2.42 9.36
CA TRP A 47 2.70 2.04 9.62
C TRP A 47 2.06 3.12 10.47
N ALA A 48 0.81 3.42 10.15
CA ALA A 48 0.04 4.47 10.79
C ALA A 48 -1.40 3.97 10.94
N THR A 49 -2.01 4.19 12.10
CA THR A 49 -3.46 3.99 12.23
C THR A 49 -4.13 5.35 12.20
N LEU A 50 -4.88 5.61 11.12
CA LEU A 50 -5.68 6.81 10.94
C LEU A 50 -7.06 6.62 11.57
N LEU A 51 -7.54 7.63 12.31
CA LEU A 51 -8.91 7.67 12.81
C LEU A 51 -9.72 8.60 11.92
N LEU A 52 -10.69 8.05 11.20
CA LEU A 52 -11.61 8.82 10.38
C LEU A 52 -12.92 9.00 11.15
N CYS A 53 -13.27 10.24 11.46
CA CYS A 53 -14.47 10.57 12.23
C CYS A 53 -15.49 11.27 11.32
N SER A 54 -16.70 10.71 11.25
CA SER A 54 -17.90 11.35 10.72
C SER A 54 -18.84 11.66 11.89
N LEU A 55 -19.84 12.52 11.66
CA LEU A 55 -20.73 13.08 12.69
C LEU A 55 -21.30 12.08 13.71
N CYS A 56 -21.44 10.80 13.33
CA CYS A 56 -21.99 9.75 14.19
C CYS A 56 -21.15 8.47 14.25
N GLU A 57 -20.00 8.40 13.56
CA GLU A 57 -19.24 7.15 13.42
C GLU A 57 -17.73 7.42 13.36
N VAL A 58 -16.95 6.62 14.09
CA VAL A 58 -15.48 6.62 14.04
C VAL A 58 -15.02 5.32 13.40
N ARG A 59 -14.16 5.43 12.39
CA ARG A 59 -13.54 4.29 11.69
C ARG A 59 -12.04 4.32 11.87
N HIS A 60 -11.49 3.14 12.18
CA HIS A 60 -10.05 2.92 12.21
C HIS A 60 -9.57 2.50 10.82
N ILE A 61 -8.58 3.22 10.29
CA ILE A 61 -8.01 3.00 8.97
C ILE A 61 -6.53 2.72 9.14
N SER A 62 -6.05 1.54 8.73
CA SER A 62 -4.62 1.25 8.71
C SER A 62 -4.01 1.88 7.45
N HIS A 63 -3.18 2.89 7.63
CA HIS A 63 -2.40 3.54 6.58
C HIS A 63 -0.98 2.97 6.61
N LEU A 64 -0.64 2.21 5.58
CA LEU A 64 0.63 1.51 5.43
C LEU A 64 1.41 2.23 4.34
N ASN A 65 2.60 2.70 4.65
CA ASN A 65 3.44 3.44 3.73
C ASN A 65 4.78 2.73 3.52
N PHE A 66 4.96 2.19 2.32
CA PHE A 66 6.19 1.55 1.85
C PHE A 66 7.05 2.59 1.13
N ILE A 67 8.15 3.01 1.76
CA ILE A 67 9.02 4.06 1.21
C ILE A 67 10.29 3.50 0.55
N ALA A 68 10.61 2.22 0.74
CA ALA A 68 11.77 1.53 0.18
C ALA A 68 11.58 1.09 -1.29
N TRP A 69 10.78 1.85 -2.05
CA TRP A 69 10.53 1.62 -3.49
C TRP A 69 10.73 2.90 -4.30
N PRO A 70 11.94 3.12 -4.85
CA PRO A 70 12.23 4.27 -5.71
C PRO A 70 11.33 4.30 -6.96
N ASP A 71 11.00 5.49 -7.48
CA ASP A 71 10.23 5.57 -8.73
C ASP A 71 10.99 4.96 -9.91
N HIS A 72 10.25 4.23 -10.75
CA HIS A 72 10.76 3.53 -11.95
C HIS A 72 11.82 2.46 -11.69
N ASP A 73 11.94 1.99 -10.45
CA ASP A 73 12.87 0.93 -10.07
C ASP A 73 12.13 -0.24 -9.39
N THR A 74 12.89 -1.26 -9.02
CA THR A 74 12.42 -2.39 -8.21
C THR A 74 12.62 -2.11 -6.71
N PRO A 75 11.90 -2.81 -5.81
CA PRO A 75 12.13 -2.67 -4.38
C PRO A 75 13.59 -3.02 -4.05
N SER A 76 14.28 -2.13 -3.35
CA SER A 76 15.68 -2.34 -2.97
C SER A 76 15.88 -3.56 -2.07
N GLN A 77 14.81 -3.96 -1.38
CA GLN A 77 14.75 -5.13 -0.49
C GLN A 77 13.43 -5.88 -0.77
N PRO A 78 13.45 -7.02 -1.48
CA PRO A 78 12.23 -7.76 -1.80
C PRO A 78 11.58 -8.41 -0.57
N ASP A 79 12.38 -8.81 0.44
CA ASP A 79 11.88 -9.40 1.69
C ASP A 79 11.02 -8.42 2.50
N ASP A 80 11.37 -7.14 2.44
CA ASP A 80 10.64 -6.05 3.06
C ASP A 80 9.27 -5.85 2.39
N LEU A 81 9.20 -5.96 1.07
CA LEU A 81 7.93 -5.94 0.34
C LEU A 81 7.05 -7.14 0.71
N LEU A 82 7.61 -8.34 0.86
CA LEU A 82 6.87 -9.52 1.31
C LEU A 82 6.34 -9.35 2.73
N THR A 83 7.16 -8.77 3.62
CA THR A 83 6.76 -8.43 5.00
C THR A 83 5.62 -7.42 4.99
N PHE A 84 5.68 -6.42 4.12
CA PHE A 84 4.61 -5.44 3.91
C PHE A 84 3.31 -6.08 3.45
N ILE A 85 3.35 -6.95 2.44
CA ILE A 85 2.16 -7.65 1.94
C ILE A 85 1.56 -8.54 3.03
N SER A 86 2.40 -9.27 3.77
CA SER A 86 1.97 -10.10 4.90
C SER A 86 1.26 -9.26 5.97
N TYR A 87 1.84 -8.13 6.36
CA TYR A 87 1.23 -7.22 7.33
C TYR A 87 -0.07 -6.60 6.81
N MET A 88 -0.10 -6.14 5.55
CA MET A 88 -1.29 -5.61 4.89
C MET A 88 -2.46 -6.60 4.94
N ARG A 89 -2.21 -7.87 4.62
CA ARG A 89 -3.20 -8.95 4.72
C ARG A 89 -3.64 -9.20 6.17
N HIS A 90 -2.71 -9.13 7.11
CA HIS A 90 -3.00 -9.38 8.53
C HIS A 90 -3.93 -8.32 9.13
N VAL A 91 -3.69 -7.04 8.82
CA VAL A 91 -4.50 -5.92 9.34
C VAL A 91 -5.79 -5.72 8.56
N HIS A 92 -5.86 -6.12 7.29
CA HIS A 92 -7.08 -6.08 6.50
C HIS A 92 -8.16 -6.99 7.11
N LYS A 93 -9.36 -6.44 7.30
CA LYS A 93 -10.52 -7.17 7.86
C LYS A 93 -11.70 -7.22 6.90
N SER A 94 -11.99 -6.11 6.20
CA SER A 94 -13.14 -5.97 5.32
C SER A 94 -13.00 -4.77 4.39
N GLY A 95 -13.84 -4.70 3.37
CA GLY A 95 -13.85 -3.60 2.42
C GLY A 95 -12.65 -3.64 1.45
N PRO A 96 -12.62 -2.75 0.45
CA PRO A 96 -11.52 -2.69 -0.49
C PRO A 96 -10.26 -2.09 0.16
N ILE A 97 -9.10 -2.59 -0.25
CA ILE A 97 -7.79 -1.99 0.08
C ILE A 97 -7.53 -0.87 -0.93
N VAL A 98 -7.22 0.33 -0.44
CA VAL A 98 -6.84 1.46 -1.31
C VAL A 98 -5.35 1.39 -1.57
N THR A 99 -4.95 1.03 -2.78
CA THR A 99 -3.54 1.01 -3.18
C THR A 99 -3.23 2.20 -4.08
N HIS A 100 -2.21 2.99 -3.75
CA HIS A 100 -1.73 4.06 -4.62
C HIS A 100 -0.21 4.26 -4.53
N CYS A 101 0.35 4.93 -5.52
CA CYS A 101 1.73 5.42 -5.54
C CYS A 101 1.71 6.91 -5.93
N SER A 102 2.45 7.29 -6.98
CA SER A 102 2.35 8.61 -7.61
C SER A 102 1.29 8.63 -8.72
N ALA A 103 1.54 7.95 -9.85
CA ALA A 103 0.59 7.83 -10.96
C ALA A 103 -0.49 6.75 -10.76
N GLY A 104 -0.31 5.88 -9.75
CA GLY A 104 -1.27 4.80 -9.42
C GLY A 104 -1.20 3.57 -10.31
N ILE A 105 -0.16 3.42 -11.15
CA ILE A 105 -0.04 2.31 -12.12
C ILE A 105 1.10 1.33 -11.81
N GLY A 106 2.36 1.80 -11.73
CA GLY A 106 3.54 0.92 -11.66
C GLY A 106 3.64 0.16 -10.34
N ARG A 107 4.11 0.85 -9.28
CA ARG A 107 4.26 0.26 -7.94
C ARG A 107 2.95 -0.32 -7.39
N SER A 108 1.83 0.36 -7.65
CA SER A 108 0.49 -0.15 -7.30
C SER A 108 0.16 -1.47 -7.99
N GLY A 109 0.35 -1.54 -9.32
CA GLY A 109 0.08 -2.75 -10.11
C GLY A 109 0.98 -3.90 -9.71
N THR A 110 2.27 -3.63 -9.47
CA THR A 110 3.21 -4.64 -9.01
C THR A 110 2.84 -5.18 -7.63
N LEU A 111 2.44 -4.32 -6.68
CA LEU A 111 1.93 -4.77 -5.37
C LEU A 111 0.71 -5.70 -5.54
N ILE A 112 -0.27 -5.28 -6.34
CA ILE A 112 -1.50 -6.05 -6.57
C ILE A 112 -1.17 -7.40 -7.22
N CYS A 113 -0.27 -7.42 -8.20
CA CYS A 113 0.15 -8.64 -8.88
C CYS A 113 0.77 -9.64 -7.89
N ILE A 114 1.75 -9.19 -7.10
CA ILE A 114 2.44 -10.04 -6.11
C ILE A 114 1.45 -10.52 -5.06
N ASP A 115 0.56 -9.64 -4.57
CA ASP A 115 -0.49 -10.01 -3.62
C ASP A 115 -1.37 -11.13 -4.21
N VAL A 116 -1.94 -10.93 -5.39
CA VAL A 116 -2.78 -11.95 -6.04
C VAL A 116 -2.04 -13.28 -6.17
N VAL A 117 -0.80 -13.27 -6.69
CA VAL A 117 0.01 -14.47 -6.86
C VAL A 117 0.26 -15.19 -5.53
N LEU A 118 0.67 -14.48 -4.48
CA LEU A 118 0.85 -15.07 -3.15
C LEU A 118 -0.48 -15.63 -2.60
N GLY A 119 -1.61 -15.02 -2.95
CA GLY A 119 -2.94 -15.50 -2.58
C GLY A 119 -3.33 -16.81 -3.26
N LEU A 120 -2.98 -16.95 -4.55
CA LEU A 120 -3.18 -18.18 -5.32
C LEU A 120 -2.29 -19.31 -4.80
N ILE A 121 -0.98 -19.04 -4.59
CA ILE A 121 -0.03 -20.03 -4.05
C ILE A 121 -0.48 -20.53 -2.68
N SER A 122 -0.95 -19.62 -1.80
CA SER A 122 -1.42 -20.00 -0.45
C SER A 122 -2.66 -20.91 -0.47
N ARG A 123 -3.36 -20.99 -1.61
CA ARG A 123 -4.54 -21.83 -1.83
C ARG A 123 -4.24 -23.03 -2.72
N ASP A 124 -2.98 -23.27 -3.06
CA ASP A 124 -2.54 -24.34 -3.96
C ASP A 124 -3.24 -24.27 -5.34
N LEU A 125 -3.43 -23.04 -5.84
CA LEU A 125 -4.00 -22.76 -7.16
C LEU A 125 -2.89 -22.45 -8.17
N ASP A 126 -3.10 -22.87 -9.42
CA ASP A 126 -2.16 -22.61 -10.50
C ASP A 126 -1.92 -21.11 -10.72
N VAL A 127 -0.65 -20.74 -10.86
CA VAL A 127 -0.20 -19.39 -11.19
C VAL A 127 0.25 -19.37 -12.64
N SER A 128 -0.54 -18.74 -13.51
CA SER A 128 -0.12 -18.45 -14.88
C SER A 128 0.43 -17.02 -14.95
N THR A 129 1.74 -16.87 -15.13
CA THR A 129 2.28 -15.62 -15.68
C THR A 129 2.07 -15.63 -17.20
N PRO A 130 1.76 -14.50 -17.87
CA PRO A 130 1.68 -14.47 -19.32
C PRO A 130 3.01 -14.97 -19.89
N GLU A 131 3.00 -16.12 -20.57
CA GLU A 131 4.19 -16.70 -21.17
C GLU A 131 4.79 -15.75 -22.23
N ASP A 132 6.12 -15.80 -22.36
CA ASP A 132 6.95 -15.07 -23.30
C ASP A 132 6.31 -14.88 -24.69
N GLY A 133 5.82 -13.68 -25.02
CA GLY A 133 5.27 -13.47 -26.36
C GLY A 133 4.48 -12.19 -26.66
N LEU A 134 4.19 -11.33 -25.68
CA LEU A 134 3.63 -10.01 -25.97
C LEU A 134 4.74 -8.96 -25.89
N SER A 135 5.30 -8.68 -27.07
CA SER A 135 5.95 -7.40 -27.37
C SER A 135 5.07 -6.26 -26.82
N CYS A 136 5.50 -5.69 -25.68
CA CYS A 136 5.02 -4.39 -25.24
C CYS A 136 5.53 -3.36 -26.25
N ALA A 137 4.71 -3.07 -27.26
CA ALA A 137 4.79 -1.82 -27.97
C ALA A 137 4.36 -0.71 -27.01
N PHE A 138 5.33 0.05 -26.52
CA PHE A 138 5.15 1.46 -26.17
C PHE A 138 5.38 2.30 -27.42
#